data_AF-A0A497N2Z2-F1
#
_entry.id   AF-A0A497N2Z2-F1
#
_cell.length_a   1.000
_cell.length_b   1.000
_cell.length_c   1.000
_cell.angle_alpha   90.00
_cell.angle_beta   90.00
_cell.angle_gamma   90.00
#
_symmetry.space_group_name_H-M   'P 1'
#
loop_
_entity.id
_entity.type
_entity.pdbx_description
1 polymer ?
#
loop_
_entity_poly.entity_id
_entity_poly.type
_entity_poly.pdbx_seq_one_letter_code
_entity_poly.pdbx_strand_id
1 'polypeptide(L)'
;MANQQNLGELIAGLRRLRTGALISLIAVILIIVSLGIIFFSVGFFMPGPGASPYPPMAMITGTVMFSLVVIGAAAVLGLIAYILWFMAAGHLKRYNMKWGIGRLGMTLQIIALAIIALALIIILPTAIIGGFKVFLGVFAGFVGIMFVGGILWIVGAILFAIMLMRLPEEPKIDSGFKIAGILYLLGLIISLIPTINIVGLILSIVAVIMIYISSGNSLKIIQQ
;
A
#
# COMPACT_ATOMS: atom_id res chain seq x y z
N MET A 1 35.44 13.53 -4.24
CA MET A 1 34.15 14.21 -3.98
C MET A 1 32.94 13.41 -4.49
N ALA A 2 33.01 12.66 -5.60
CA ALA A 2 31.92 11.81 -6.09
C ALA A 2 31.44 10.71 -5.11
N ASN A 3 32.31 10.18 -4.24
CA ASN A 3 31.98 9.09 -3.32
C ASN A 3 31.07 9.52 -2.15
N GLN A 4 31.15 10.78 -1.70
CA GLN A 4 30.31 11.30 -0.61
C GLN A 4 28.90 11.66 -1.08
N GLN A 5 28.77 12.19 -2.30
CA GLN A 5 27.47 12.52 -2.88
C GLN A 5 26.64 11.24 -3.11
N ASN A 6 27.28 10.17 -3.58
CA ASN A 6 26.66 8.86 -3.73
C ASN A 6 26.21 8.27 -2.38
N LEU A 7 27.05 8.34 -1.34
CA LEU A 7 26.67 7.87 0.00
C LEU A 7 25.48 8.64 0.59
N GLY A 8 25.42 9.96 0.36
CA GLY A 8 24.30 10.81 0.78
C GLY A 8 22.97 10.40 0.13
N GLU A 9 22.98 10.06 -1.16
CA GLU A 9 21.81 9.54 -1.87
C GLU A 9 21.36 8.18 -1.32
N LEU A 10 22.29 7.28 -1.00
CA LEU A 10 21.97 5.99 -0.39
C LEU A 10 21.31 6.16 1.00
N ILE A 11 21.89 6.99 1.86
CA ILE A 11 21.35 7.30 3.19
C ILE A 11 19.96 7.94 3.08
N ALA A 12 19.77 8.89 2.15
CA ALA A 12 18.48 9.52 1.91
C ALA A 12 17.43 8.51 1.42
N GLY A 13 17.81 7.59 0.55
CA GLY A 13 16.97 6.48 0.09
C GLY A 13 16.52 5.59 1.24
N LEU A 14 17.47 5.08 2.03
CA LEU A 14 17.19 4.20 3.17
C LEU A 14 16.34 4.89 4.25
N ARG A 15 16.61 6.17 4.53
CA ARG A 15 15.80 6.95 5.50
C ARG A 15 14.36 7.08 5.03
N ARG A 16 14.12 7.37 3.75
CA ARG A 16 12.76 7.47 3.19
C ARG A 16 12.05 6.12 3.10
N LEU A 17 12.76 5.02 2.80
CA LEU A 17 12.22 3.66 2.89
C LEU A 17 11.74 3.37 4.31
N ARG A 18 12.56 3.68 5.32
CA ARG A 18 12.22 3.51 6.73
C ARG A 18 11.00 4.32 7.14
N THR A 19 11.00 5.63 6.85
CA THR A 19 9.87 6.50 7.21
C THR A 19 8.61 6.08 6.48
N GLY A 20 8.70 5.73 5.19
CA GLY A 20 7.56 5.22 4.42
C GLY A 20 7.01 3.92 5.00
N ALA A 21 7.87 2.97 5.39
CA ALA A 21 7.46 1.72 6.02
C ALA A 21 6.75 1.96 7.35
N LEU A 22 7.27 2.87 8.20
CA LEU A 22 6.65 3.22 9.47
C LEU A 22 5.26 3.84 9.28
N ILE A 23 5.12 4.81 8.36
CA ILE A 23 3.83 5.44 8.07
C ILE A 23 2.85 4.41 7.50
N SER A 24 3.32 3.51 6.63
CA SER A 24 2.49 2.42 6.10
C SER A 24 1.99 1.49 7.21
N LEU A 25 2.83 1.17 8.21
CA LEU A 25 2.40 0.33 9.33
C LEU A 25 1.35 1.03 10.19
N ILE A 26 1.53 2.33 10.47
CA ILE A 26 0.53 3.12 11.20
C ILE A 26 -0.80 3.13 10.44
N ALA A 27 -0.76 3.35 9.12
CA ALA A 27 -1.95 3.31 8.28
C ALA A 27 -2.67 1.95 8.35
N VAL A 28 -1.92 0.85 8.26
CA VAL A 28 -2.49 -0.51 8.36
C VAL A 28 -3.12 -0.75 9.74
N ILE A 29 -2.44 -0.36 10.82
CA ILE A 29 -2.98 -0.48 12.19
C ILE A 29 -4.30 0.29 12.32
N LEU A 30 -4.36 1.52 11.81
CA LEU A 30 -5.58 2.32 11.83
C LEU A 30 -6.74 1.65 11.07
N ILE A 31 -6.46 1.04 9.92
CA ILE A 31 -7.46 0.27 9.15
C ILE A 31 -7.95 -0.93 9.96
N ILE A 32 -7.03 -1.72 10.53
CA ILE A 32 -7.39 -2.91 11.31
C ILE A 32 -8.25 -2.52 12.53
N VAL A 33 -7.85 -1.48 13.27
CA VAL A 33 -8.62 -0.97 14.41
C VAL A 33 -9.99 -0.47 13.99
N SER A 34 -10.08 0.28 12.89
CA SER A 34 -11.35 0.80 12.38
C SER A 34 -12.30 -0.31 11.94
N LEU A 35 -11.78 -1.32 11.23
CA LEU A 35 -12.55 -2.50 10.84
C LEU A 35 -13.00 -3.31 12.05
N GLY A 36 -12.13 -3.45 13.06
CA GLY A 36 -12.47 -4.08 14.33
C GLY A 36 -13.63 -3.35 15.02
N ILE A 37 -13.56 -2.03 15.13
CA ILE A 37 -14.64 -1.21 15.72
C ILE A 37 -15.94 -1.41 14.93
N ILE A 38 -15.92 -1.34 13.60
CA ILE A 38 -17.13 -1.60 12.78
C ILE A 38 -17.68 -2.99 13.07
N PHE A 39 -16.84 -4.02 13.06
CA PHE A 39 -17.27 -5.41 13.25
C PHE A 39 -17.87 -5.65 14.64
N PHE A 40 -17.22 -5.16 15.70
CA PHE A 40 -17.75 -5.25 17.07
C PHE A 40 -19.00 -4.38 17.28
N SER A 41 -19.05 -3.21 16.67
CA SER A 41 -20.20 -2.29 16.79
C SER A 41 -21.42 -2.72 15.97
N VAL A 42 -21.30 -3.61 14.99
CA VAL A 42 -22.45 -4.15 14.25
C VAL A 42 -22.81 -5.55 14.78
N GLY A 43 -21.82 -6.35 15.18
CA GLY A 43 -22.01 -7.71 15.69
C GLY A 43 -22.67 -7.80 17.07
N PHE A 44 -22.47 -6.82 17.97
CA PHE A 44 -23.11 -6.81 19.31
C PHE A 44 -24.55 -6.30 19.33
N PHE A 45 -25.07 -5.80 18.21
CA PHE A 45 -26.44 -5.28 18.11
C PHE A 45 -27.41 -6.26 17.45
N MET A 46 -27.07 -7.54 17.36
CA MET A 46 -28.10 -8.57 17.23
C MET A 46 -28.93 -8.56 18.53
N PRO A 47 -30.21 -8.17 18.49
CA PRO A 47 -30.99 -8.04 19.70
C PRO A 47 -31.10 -9.42 20.35
N GLY A 48 -30.56 -9.54 21.57
CA GLY A 48 -30.89 -10.66 22.44
C GLY A 48 -32.41 -10.72 22.66
N PRO A 49 -32.96 -11.88 23.02
CA PRO A 49 -34.39 -12.02 23.26
C PRO A 49 -34.83 -11.03 24.35
N GLY A 50 -35.54 -9.96 23.96
CA GLY A 50 -36.06 -8.91 24.86
C GLY A 50 -35.41 -7.53 24.72
N ALA A 51 -34.36 -7.34 23.91
CA ALA A 51 -33.82 -6.01 23.62
C ALA A 51 -34.69 -5.28 22.57
N SER A 52 -34.77 -3.94 22.66
CA SER A 52 -35.35 -3.07 21.62
C SER A 52 -34.91 -3.57 20.23
N PRO A 53 -35.84 -3.82 19.29
CA PRO A 53 -35.53 -4.42 17.98
C PRO A 53 -34.64 -3.52 17.11
N TYR A 54 -34.48 -2.24 17.51
CA TYR A 54 -33.58 -1.31 16.86
C TYR A 54 -32.57 -0.77 17.87
N PRO A 55 -31.26 -0.95 17.60
CA PRO A 55 -30.22 -0.08 18.14
C PRO A 55 -30.61 1.38 17.86
N PRO A 56 -30.20 2.36 18.67
CA PRO A 56 -30.33 3.76 18.28
C PRO A 56 -29.56 3.93 16.97
N MET A 57 -30.27 4.07 15.85
CA MET A 57 -29.65 4.17 14.51
C MET A 57 -28.58 5.27 14.50
N ALA A 58 -28.78 6.34 15.28
CA ALA A 58 -27.80 7.39 15.49
C ALA A 58 -26.44 6.91 16.04
N MET A 59 -26.40 5.90 16.92
CA MET A 59 -25.15 5.33 17.44
C MET A 59 -24.43 4.50 16.37
N ILE A 60 -25.14 3.62 15.66
CA ILE A 60 -24.54 2.82 14.58
C ILE A 60 -24.04 3.72 13.45
N THR A 61 -24.86 4.68 13.01
CA THR A 61 -24.47 5.64 11.98
C THR A 61 -23.28 6.50 12.47
N GLY A 62 -23.27 6.93 13.73
CA GLY A 62 -22.14 7.67 14.32
C GLY A 62 -20.84 6.88 14.32
N THR A 63 -20.87 5.61 14.76
CA THR A 63 -19.69 4.73 14.78
C THR A 63 -19.19 4.40 13.37
N VAL A 64 -20.09 4.10 12.44
CA VAL A 64 -19.72 3.84 11.03
C VAL A 64 -19.08 5.08 10.41
N MET A 65 -19.69 6.26 10.60
CA MET A 65 -19.15 7.52 10.07
C MET A 65 -17.78 7.86 10.65
N PHE A 66 -17.59 7.68 11.97
CA PHE A 66 -16.29 7.86 12.60
C PHE A 66 -15.23 6.90 12.03
N SER A 67 -15.54 5.61 11.91
CA SER A 67 -14.63 4.64 11.33
C SER A 67 -14.31 4.92 9.86
N LEU A 68 -15.26 5.43 9.07
CA LEU A 68 -15.01 5.88 7.69
C LEU A 68 -14.02 7.06 7.65
N VAL A 69 -14.14 8.01 8.57
CA VAL A 69 -13.17 9.13 8.69
C VAL A 69 -11.77 8.61 9.01
N VAL A 70 -11.65 7.64 9.93
CA VAL A 70 -10.36 7.03 10.29
C VAL A 70 -9.76 6.24 9.12
N ILE A 71 -10.58 5.49 8.37
CA ILE A 71 -10.16 4.80 7.14
C ILE A 71 -9.68 5.83 6.10
N GLY A 72 -10.38 6.96 5.95
CA GLY A 72 -9.97 8.07 5.10
C GLY A 72 -8.59 8.62 5.49
N ALA A 73 -8.37 8.88 6.79
CA ALA A 73 -7.07 9.31 7.30
C ALA A 73 -5.96 8.27 7.04
N ALA A 74 -6.27 6.98 7.22
CA ALA A 74 -5.33 5.90 6.93
C ALA A 74 -4.98 5.82 5.44
N ALA A 75 -5.93 6.06 4.54
CA ALA A 75 -5.67 6.13 3.10
C ALA A 75 -4.72 7.29 2.75
N VAL A 76 -4.89 8.46 3.38
CA VAL A 76 -3.96 9.60 3.23
C VAL A 76 -2.56 9.23 3.71
N LEU A 77 -2.43 8.57 4.87
CA LEU A 77 -1.14 8.08 5.36
C LEU A 77 -0.52 7.04 4.42
N GLY A 78 -1.33 6.13 3.87
CA GLY A 78 -0.89 5.17 2.87
C GLY A 78 -0.34 5.85 1.61
N LEU A 79 -0.99 6.91 1.14
CA LEU A 79 -0.50 7.73 0.03
C LEU A 79 0.83 8.41 0.37
N ILE A 80 0.97 8.96 1.57
CA ILE A 80 2.22 9.58 2.04
C ILE A 80 3.35 8.54 2.09
N ALA A 81 3.09 7.36 2.64
CA ALA A 81 4.04 6.25 2.67
C ALA A 81 4.49 5.84 1.26
N TYR A 82 3.53 5.77 0.34
CA TYR A 82 3.78 5.47 -1.06
C TYR A 82 4.69 6.51 -1.74
N ILE A 83 4.41 7.80 -1.53
CA ILE A 83 5.23 8.91 -2.04
C ILE A 83 6.66 8.82 -1.48
N LEU A 84 6.82 8.45 -0.19
CA LEU A 84 8.13 8.25 0.41
C LEU A 84 8.91 7.10 -0.23
N TRP A 85 8.26 5.96 -0.49
CA TRP A 85 8.89 4.85 -1.23
C TRP A 85 9.26 5.24 -2.66
N PHE A 86 8.43 6.03 -3.33
CA PHE A 86 8.74 6.55 -4.68
C PHE A 86 9.97 7.46 -4.67
N MET A 87 10.03 8.38 -3.71
CA MET A 87 11.20 9.27 -3.53
C MET A 87 12.45 8.46 -3.15
N ALA A 88 12.31 7.44 -2.31
CA ALA A 88 13.41 6.57 -1.93
C ALA A 88 13.99 5.83 -3.14
N ALA A 89 13.15 5.22 -3.97
CA ALA A 89 13.58 4.59 -5.21
C ALA A 89 14.27 5.58 -6.17
N GLY A 90 13.87 6.86 -6.15
CA GLY A 90 14.53 7.93 -6.90
C GLY A 90 15.94 8.22 -6.40
N HIS A 91 16.14 8.31 -5.07
CA HIS A 91 17.46 8.48 -4.47
C HIS A 91 18.37 7.26 -4.72
N LEU A 92 17.83 6.03 -4.60
CA LEU A 92 18.58 4.81 -4.89
C LEU A 92 19.01 4.73 -6.36
N LYS A 93 18.15 5.14 -7.30
CA LYS A 93 18.52 5.25 -8.73
C LYS A 93 19.68 6.21 -8.95
N ARG A 94 19.73 7.33 -8.22
CA ARG A 94 20.82 8.31 -8.30
C ARG A 94 22.13 7.78 -7.71
N TYR A 95 22.05 6.95 -6.67
CA TYR A 95 23.21 6.26 -6.12
C TYR A 95 23.80 5.26 -7.11
N ASN A 96 22.97 4.37 -7.67
CA ASN A 96 23.39 3.41 -8.69
C ASN A 96 22.21 3.08 -9.63
N MET A 97 22.45 3.19 -10.93
CA MET A 97 21.44 3.04 -11.98
C MET A 97 20.73 1.68 -11.92
N LYS A 98 21.39 0.64 -11.40
CA LYS A 98 20.82 -0.70 -11.18
C LYS A 98 19.55 -0.67 -10.31
N TRP A 99 19.43 0.29 -9.39
CA TRP A 99 18.27 0.47 -8.52
C TRP A 99 17.10 1.20 -9.20
N GLY A 100 17.29 1.69 -10.42
CA GLY A 100 16.27 2.34 -11.23
C GLY A 100 15.04 1.45 -11.50
N ILE A 101 15.19 0.13 -11.37
CA ILE A 101 14.10 -0.85 -11.51
C ILE A 101 12.96 -0.55 -10.52
N GLY A 102 13.26 -0.24 -9.26
CA GLY A 102 12.21 0.07 -8.29
C GLY A 102 11.51 1.40 -8.56
N ARG A 103 12.22 2.38 -9.15
CA ARG A 103 11.61 3.65 -9.56
C ARG A 103 10.66 3.46 -10.73
N LEU A 104 11.02 2.63 -11.70
CA LEU A 104 10.14 2.22 -12.78
C LEU A 104 8.89 1.51 -12.24
N GLY A 105 9.09 0.57 -11.31
CA GLY A 105 8.00 -0.16 -10.67
C GLY A 105 6.98 0.76 -10.00
N MET A 106 7.46 1.69 -9.18
CA MET A 106 6.59 2.66 -8.52
C MET A 106 5.94 3.63 -9.51
N THR A 107 6.60 3.96 -10.62
CA THR A 107 5.98 4.79 -11.68
C THR A 107 4.80 4.07 -12.34
N LEU A 108 4.93 2.77 -12.63
CA LEU A 108 3.84 1.96 -13.19
C LEU A 108 2.62 1.90 -12.27
N GLN A 109 2.84 1.77 -10.97
CA GLN A 109 1.77 1.80 -9.98
C GLN A 109 1.09 3.18 -9.88
N ILE A 110 1.83 4.29 -10.00
CA ILE A 110 1.22 5.63 -10.08
C ILE A 110 0.34 5.73 -11.32
N ILE A 111 0.83 5.27 -12.47
CA ILE A 111 0.05 5.26 -13.72
C ILE A 111 -1.21 4.41 -13.56
N ALA A 112 -1.09 3.22 -12.95
CA ALA A 112 -2.23 2.36 -12.64
C ALA A 112 -3.27 3.08 -11.78
N LEU A 113 -2.85 3.72 -10.68
CA LEU A 113 -3.73 4.48 -9.81
C LEU A 113 -4.39 5.66 -10.53
N ALA A 114 -3.64 6.38 -11.36
CA ALA A 114 -4.16 7.50 -12.14
C ALA A 114 -5.23 7.04 -13.14
N ILE A 115 -4.99 5.93 -13.85
CA ILE A 115 -5.94 5.34 -14.79
C ILE A 115 -7.22 4.91 -14.06
N ILE A 116 -7.10 4.23 -12.91
CA ILE A 116 -8.25 3.81 -12.10
C ILE A 116 -9.03 5.02 -11.57
N ALA A 117 -8.34 6.04 -11.08
CA ALA A 117 -8.97 7.27 -10.57
C ALA A 117 -9.72 8.03 -11.68
N LEU A 118 -9.10 8.19 -12.85
CA LEU A 118 -9.76 8.81 -14.01
C LEU A 118 -10.99 8.03 -14.46
N ALA A 119 -10.91 6.69 -14.47
CA ALA A 119 -12.06 5.86 -14.78
C ALA A 119 -13.20 6.09 -13.79
N LEU A 120 -12.92 6.09 -12.48
CA LEU A 120 -13.94 6.35 -11.44
C LEU A 120 -14.59 7.74 -11.60
N ILE A 121 -13.81 8.77 -11.93
CA ILE A 121 -14.30 10.13 -12.17
C ILE A 121 -15.27 10.18 -13.35
N ILE A 122 -15.06 9.36 -14.39
CA ILE A 122 -15.94 9.31 -15.57
C ILE A 122 -17.20 8.48 -15.30
N ILE A 123 -17.06 7.36 -14.57
CA ILE A 123 -18.15 6.40 -14.34
C ILE A 123 -19.20 6.96 -13.38
N LEU A 124 -18.77 7.59 -12.28
CA LEU A 124 -19.69 8.09 -11.26
C LEU A 124 -20.75 9.06 -11.84
N PRO A 125 -20.39 10.11 -12.60
CA PRO A 125 -21.36 11.01 -13.21
C PRO A 125 -22.21 10.34 -14.30
N THR A 126 -21.60 9.49 -15.14
CA THR A 126 -22.32 8.82 -16.24
C THR A 126 -23.34 7.80 -15.72
N ALA A 127 -23.06 7.16 -14.59
CA ALA A 127 -24.00 6.28 -13.89
C ALA A 127 -25.21 7.05 -13.33
N ILE A 128 -24.99 8.27 -12.82
CA ILE A 128 -26.05 9.11 -12.25
C ILE A 128 -26.97 9.67 -13.35
N ILE A 129 -26.40 10.05 -14.50
CA ILE A 129 -27.12 10.77 -15.56
C ILE A 129 -27.74 9.82 -16.62
N GLY A 130 -27.06 8.71 -16.96
CA GLY A 130 -27.39 7.89 -18.14
C GLY A 130 -28.38 6.75 -17.92
N GLY A 131 -28.82 6.50 -16.68
CA GLY A 131 -29.67 5.36 -16.34
C GLY A 131 -28.99 3.99 -16.46
N PHE A 132 -29.72 2.91 -16.14
CA PHE A 132 -29.13 1.58 -15.91
C PHE A 132 -28.42 0.96 -17.13
N LYS A 133 -28.92 1.16 -18.35
CA LYS A 133 -28.29 0.62 -19.57
C LYS A 133 -26.93 1.25 -19.87
N VAL A 134 -26.82 2.58 -19.71
CA VAL A 134 -25.55 3.30 -19.89
C VAL A 134 -24.58 2.92 -18.79
N PHE A 135 -25.06 2.77 -17.54
CA PHE A 135 -24.26 2.27 -16.43
C PHE A 135 -23.63 0.91 -16.75
N LEU A 136 -24.39 -0.07 -17.25
CA LEU A 136 -23.84 -1.39 -17.59
C LEU A 136 -22.75 -1.34 -18.67
N GLY A 137 -22.93 -0.52 -19.70
CA GLY A 137 -21.92 -0.35 -20.76
C GLY A 137 -20.63 0.29 -20.23
N VAL A 138 -20.77 1.35 -19.44
CA VAL A 138 -19.64 2.05 -18.81
C VAL A 138 -18.95 1.18 -17.75
N PHE A 139 -19.72 0.38 -17.00
CA PHE A 139 -19.20 -0.58 -16.02
C PHE A 139 -18.39 -1.70 -16.69
N ALA A 140 -18.84 -2.24 -17.83
CA ALA A 140 -18.05 -3.22 -18.58
C ALA A 140 -16.70 -2.64 -19.04
N GLY A 141 -16.70 -1.39 -19.52
CA GLY A 141 -15.47 -0.66 -19.84
C GLY A 141 -14.56 -0.47 -18.62
N PHE A 142 -15.13 -0.16 -17.45
CA PHE A 142 -14.40 -0.05 -16.20
C PHE A 142 -13.71 -1.34 -15.80
N VAL A 143 -14.38 -2.49 -15.92
CA VAL A 143 -13.78 -3.79 -15.64
C VAL A 143 -12.55 -4.03 -16.51
N GLY A 144 -12.61 -3.64 -17.79
CA GLY A 144 -11.45 -3.68 -18.69
C GLY A 144 -10.30 -2.77 -18.23
N ILE A 145 -10.61 -1.53 -17.83
CA ILE A 145 -9.61 -0.58 -17.30
C ILE A 145 -9.00 -1.09 -16.00
N MET A 146 -9.81 -1.65 -15.09
CA MET A 146 -9.37 -2.25 -13.84
C MET A 146 -8.42 -3.42 -14.07
N PHE A 147 -8.65 -4.21 -15.13
CA PHE A 147 -7.74 -5.29 -15.51
C PHE A 147 -6.37 -4.76 -15.93
N VAL A 148 -6.34 -3.75 -16.81
CA VAL A 148 -5.08 -3.11 -17.26
C VAL A 148 -4.37 -2.43 -16.09
N GLY A 149 -5.10 -1.67 -15.27
CA GLY A 149 -4.57 -1.02 -14.07
C GLY A 149 -4.03 -2.05 -13.06
N GLY A 150 -4.74 -3.16 -12.86
CA GLY A 150 -4.31 -4.26 -12.00
C GLY A 150 -3.00 -4.89 -12.48
N ILE A 151 -2.86 -5.16 -13.77
CA ILE A 151 -1.60 -5.68 -14.34
C ILE A 151 -0.45 -4.69 -14.11
N LEU A 152 -0.65 -3.41 -14.41
CA LEU A 152 0.38 -2.39 -14.19
C LEU A 152 0.77 -2.28 -12.71
N TRP A 153 -0.20 -2.39 -11.80
CA TRP A 153 0.04 -2.35 -10.36
C TRP A 153 0.86 -3.56 -9.89
N ILE A 154 0.52 -4.77 -10.37
CA ILE A 154 1.23 -6.02 -10.09
C ILE A 154 2.67 -5.96 -10.62
N VAL A 155 2.85 -5.60 -11.90
CA VAL A 155 4.18 -5.48 -12.51
C VAL A 155 5.02 -4.45 -11.74
N GLY A 156 4.42 -3.31 -11.39
CA GLY A 156 5.11 -2.30 -10.62
C GLY A 156 5.56 -2.77 -9.24
N ALA A 157 4.71 -3.54 -8.56
CA ALA A 157 5.01 -4.14 -7.26
C ALA A 157 6.14 -5.18 -7.35
N ILE A 158 6.14 -6.01 -8.39
CA ILE A 158 7.19 -7.00 -8.65
C ILE A 158 8.55 -6.30 -8.86
N LEU A 159 8.60 -5.25 -9.67
CA LEU A 159 9.83 -4.51 -9.91
C LEU A 159 10.36 -3.84 -8.63
N PHE A 160 9.47 -3.31 -7.79
CA PHE A 160 9.84 -2.79 -6.48
C PHE A 160 10.37 -3.89 -5.55
N ALA A 161 9.74 -5.06 -5.52
CA ALA A 161 10.20 -6.22 -4.76
C ALA A 161 11.60 -6.69 -5.20
N ILE A 162 11.84 -6.75 -6.52
CA ILE A 162 13.15 -7.12 -7.09
C ILE A 162 14.22 -6.11 -6.68
N MET A 163 13.91 -4.81 -6.64
CA MET A 163 14.82 -3.79 -6.11
C MET A 163 15.20 -4.12 -4.66
N LEU A 164 14.22 -4.39 -3.80
CA LEU A 164 14.47 -4.74 -2.39
C LEU A 164 15.33 -6.01 -2.26
N MET A 165 15.05 -7.03 -3.08
CA MET A 165 15.80 -8.29 -3.06
C MET A 165 17.28 -8.11 -3.38
N ARG A 166 17.57 -7.17 -4.27
CA ARG A 166 18.91 -6.90 -4.76
C ARG A 166 19.66 -5.93 -3.85
N LEU A 167 18.99 -5.08 -3.06
CA LEU A 167 19.65 -4.07 -2.21
C LEU A 167 20.83 -4.60 -1.39
N PRO A 168 20.77 -5.81 -0.78
CA PRO A 168 21.89 -6.40 -0.04
C PRO A 168 23.13 -6.76 -0.87
N GLU A 169 23.07 -6.67 -2.19
CA GLU A 169 24.23 -6.85 -3.06
C GLU A 169 25.22 -5.68 -2.94
N GLU A 170 24.79 -4.53 -2.39
CA GLU A 170 25.68 -3.43 -2.04
C GLU A 170 26.35 -3.67 -0.67
N PRO A 171 27.66 -3.43 -0.56
CA PRO A 171 28.35 -3.56 0.72
C PRO A 171 27.75 -2.58 1.73
N LYS A 172 27.65 -3.01 3.00
CA LYS A 172 27.06 -2.26 4.13
C LYS A 172 25.54 -2.14 4.14
N ILE A 173 24.81 -2.87 3.28
CA ILE A 173 23.35 -2.99 3.34
C ILE A 173 22.95 -4.31 4.03
N ASP A 174 21.96 -4.23 4.91
CA ASP A 174 21.43 -5.36 5.70
C ASP A 174 20.75 -6.41 4.80
N SER A 175 21.08 -7.70 5.01
CA SER A 175 20.56 -8.82 4.22
C SER A 175 19.06 -9.06 4.40
N GLY A 176 18.45 -8.50 5.44
CA GLY A 176 17.02 -8.58 5.68
C GLY A 176 16.17 -7.90 4.61
N PHE A 177 16.72 -6.99 3.80
CA PHE A 177 16.04 -6.48 2.61
C PHE A 177 15.73 -7.58 1.59
N LYS A 178 16.58 -8.62 1.50
CA LYS A 178 16.33 -9.77 0.62
C LYS A 178 15.07 -10.52 1.05
N ILE A 179 14.99 -10.79 2.34
CA ILE A 179 13.84 -11.46 2.97
C ILE A 179 12.60 -10.59 2.82
N ALA A 180 12.72 -9.28 3.05
CA ALA A 180 11.62 -8.33 2.87
C ALA A 180 11.06 -8.34 1.44
N GLY A 181 11.94 -8.33 0.43
CA GLY A 181 11.54 -8.42 -0.97
C GLY A 181 10.83 -9.73 -1.29
N ILE A 182 11.30 -10.86 -0.77
CA ILE A 182 10.66 -12.18 -0.94
C ILE A 182 9.28 -12.21 -0.28
N LEU A 183 9.18 -11.77 0.97
CA LEU A 183 7.90 -11.70 1.68
C LEU A 183 6.90 -10.78 1.00
N TYR A 184 7.36 -9.64 0.47
CA TYR A 184 6.51 -8.72 -0.28
C TYR A 184 5.96 -9.36 -1.56
N LEU A 185 6.81 -10.07 -2.30
CA LEU A 185 6.42 -10.74 -3.55
C LEU A 185 5.47 -11.93 -3.28
N LEU A 186 5.78 -12.76 -2.29
CA LEU A 186 4.91 -13.86 -1.86
C LEU A 186 3.56 -13.32 -1.34
N GLY A 187 3.60 -12.26 -0.53
CA GLY A 187 2.42 -11.59 -0.03
C GLY A 187 1.52 -11.13 -1.18
N LEU A 188 2.10 -10.49 -2.19
CA LEU A 188 1.36 -10.07 -3.39
C LEU A 188 0.73 -11.25 -4.13
N ILE A 189 1.49 -12.31 -4.42
CA ILE A 189 0.97 -13.47 -5.17
C ILE A 189 -0.16 -14.15 -4.40
N ILE A 190 0.03 -14.37 -3.09
CA ILE A 190 -0.97 -15.02 -2.24
C ILE A 190 -2.23 -14.14 -2.11
N SER A 191 -2.08 -12.81 -2.07
CA SER A 191 -3.21 -11.87 -2.06
C SER A 191 -4.06 -11.90 -3.33
N LEU A 192 -3.57 -12.44 -4.45
CA LEU A 192 -4.39 -12.63 -5.66
C LEU A 192 -5.38 -13.79 -5.53
N ILE A 193 -5.18 -14.70 -4.57
CA ILE A 193 -6.05 -15.85 -4.33
C ILE A 193 -7.10 -15.46 -3.27
N PRO A 194 -8.39 -15.28 -3.63
CA PRO A 194 -9.40 -14.73 -2.71
C PRO A 194 -9.56 -15.52 -1.41
N THR A 195 -9.41 -16.84 -1.46
CA THR A 195 -9.60 -17.74 -0.31
C THR A 195 -8.51 -17.63 0.76
N ILE A 196 -7.31 -17.21 0.39
CA ILE A 196 -6.14 -17.10 1.29
C ILE A 196 -5.55 -15.68 1.34
N ASN A 197 -6.30 -14.69 0.85
CA ASN A 197 -5.83 -13.31 0.74
C ASN A 197 -5.32 -12.74 2.09
N ILE A 198 -5.96 -13.11 3.20
CA ILE A 198 -5.55 -12.71 4.56
C ILE A 198 -4.09 -13.10 4.84
N VAL A 199 -3.66 -14.28 4.40
CA VAL A 199 -2.25 -14.73 4.57
C VAL A 199 -1.31 -13.81 3.78
N GLY A 200 -1.70 -13.44 2.55
CA GLY A 200 -0.94 -12.50 1.72
C GLY A 200 -0.81 -11.11 2.35
N LEU A 201 -1.87 -10.62 2.99
CA LEU A 201 -1.86 -9.36 3.73
C LEU A 201 -0.90 -9.44 4.94
N ILE A 202 -0.93 -10.53 5.70
CA ILE A 202 -0.02 -10.74 6.84
C ILE A 202 1.43 -10.74 6.34
N LEU A 203 1.74 -11.47 5.27
CA LEU A 203 3.10 -11.50 4.70
C LEU A 203 3.54 -10.11 4.22
N SER A 204 2.63 -9.33 3.64
CA SER A 204 2.90 -7.96 3.22
C SER A 204 3.22 -7.06 4.42
N ILE A 205 2.51 -7.22 5.55
CA ILE A 205 2.81 -6.49 6.79
C ILE A 205 4.19 -6.86 7.33
N VAL A 206 4.50 -8.16 7.39
CA VAL A 206 5.82 -8.64 7.83
C VAL A 206 6.93 -8.11 6.92
N ALA A 207 6.69 -8.06 5.60
CA ALA A 207 7.62 -7.46 4.65
C ALA A 207 7.90 -5.99 4.98
N VAL A 208 6.86 -5.20 5.26
CA VAL A 208 7.02 -3.78 5.63
C VAL A 208 7.78 -3.62 6.96
N ILE A 209 7.53 -4.48 7.94
CA ILE A 209 8.30 -4.51 9.20
C ILE A 209 9.78 -4.78 8.91
N MET A 210 10.08 -5.76 8.05
CA MET A 210 11.45 -6.08 7.65
C MET A 210 12.11 -4.91 6.91
N ILE A 211 11.40 -4.22 6.00
CA ILE A 211 11.90 -3.00 5.34
C ILE A 211 12.30 -1.95 6.39
N TYR A 212 11.45 -1.75 7.41
CA TYR A 212 11.73 -0.79 8.48
C TYR A 212 13.00 -1.14 9.28
N ILE A 213 13.11 -2.40 9.71
CA ILE A 213 14.25 -2.89 10.52
C ILE A 213 15.54 -2.85 9.69
N SER A 214 15.54 -3.45 8.49
CA SER A 214 16.73 -3.52 7.62
C SER A 214 17.19 -2.14 7.16
N SER A 215 16.27 -1.21 6.89
CA SER A 215 16.65 0.20 6.62
C SER A 215 17.34 0.83 7.82
N GLY A 216 16.84 0.56 9.05
CA GLY A 216 17.44 1.05 10.28
C GLY A 216 18.84 0.49 10.53
N ASN A 217 19.04 -0.81 10.34
CA ASN A 217 20.33 -1.47 10.50
C ASN A 217 21.35 -0.96 9.47
N SER A 218 20.95 -0.87 8.20
CA SER A 218 21.83 -0.37 7.13
C SER A 218 22.28 1.07 7.39
N LEU A 219 21.38 1.93 7.88
CA LEU A 219 21.73 3.30 8.26
C LEU A 219 22.77 3.34 9.39
N LYS A 220 22.65 2.45 10.39
CA LYS A 220 23.64 2.36 11.48
C LYS A 220 25.00 1.91 10.95
N ILE A 221 25.04 0.90 10.08
CA ILE A 221 26.29 0.37 9.51
C ILE A 221 27.01 1.41 8.64
N ILE A 222 26.25 2.22 7.89
CA ILE A 222 26.84 3.24 6.98
C ILE A 222 27.32 4.48 7.75
N GLN A 223 26.69 4.79 8.89
CA GLN A 223 27.04 5.95 9.73
C GLN A 223 28.14 5.66 10.77
N GLN A 224 28.53 4.39 10.92
CA GLN A 224 29.70 3.93 11.66
C GLN A 224 30.93 3.87 10.75
#